data_AF-A0A8S3AJ63-F1
#
_entry.id   AF-A0A8S3AJ63-F1
#
_cell.length_a   1.000
_cell.length_b   1.000
_cell.length_c   1.000
_cell.angle_alpha   90.00
_cell.angle_beta   90.00
_cell.angle_gamma   90.00
#
_symmetry.space_group_name_H-M   'P 1'
#
loop_
_entity.id
_entity.type
_entity.pdbx_description
1 polymer ?
#
loop_
_entity_poly.entity_id
_entity_poly.type
_entity_poly.pdbx_seq_one_letter_code
_entity_poly.pdbx_strand_id
1 'polypeptide(L)'
;MEFSTATTSNQRVPSRSWCTLSCNDGIKLASALILPLLLAIFTVVITFEQKKDADRQRFEDRELAREQRQQDLNMSIMAREQDREIARQQRENDREIAQAQRKNDDLKRDQDYELAENARISTDEQRKHELHVQEENRRHTQLATYINEIGELLKENNGSLTLNPTIAAIARAKTLHIARSIDSARSTQLIHFLYDAGQLTRGKNPLDLAGAYFHNVDLSTSPLHRIS
;
A
#
# COMPACT_ATOMS: atom_id res chain seq x y z
N MET A 1 -69.20 17.09 44.01
CA MET A 1 -68.84 15.95 44.88
C MET A 1 -67.80 16.48 45.85
N GLU A 2 -68.00 16.66 47.14
CA GLU A 2 -69.04 16.33 48.12
C GLU A 2 -69.00 17.48 49.16
N PHE A 3 -70.10 18.19 49.40
CA PHE A 3 -70.93 18.07 50.62
C PHE A 3 -70.14 17.92 51.93
N SER A 4 -70.10 18.98 52.75
CA SER A 4 -70.46 18.82 54.15
C SER A 4 -70.95 20.13 54.76
N THR A 5 -72.19 20.06 55.23
CA THR A 5 -73.07 21.09 55.77
C THR A 5 -72.91 21.26 57.27
N ALA A 6 -73.54 22.34 57.78
CA ALA A 6 -74.01 22.52 59.16
C ALA A 6 -72.98 23.17 60.12
N THR A 7 -73.34 24.02 61.08
CA THR A 7 -74.66 24.30 61.66
C THR A 7 -74.62 25.68 62.30
N THR A 8 -75.66 26.46 62.05
CA THR A 8 -76.01 27.72 62.71
C THR A 8 -76.32 27.49 64.19
N SER A 9 -75.58 28.13 65.11
CA SER A 9 -75.99 28.28 66.51
C SER A 9 -75.95 29.75 66.94
N ASN A 10 -77.14 30.31 66.83
CA ASN A 10 -77.65 31.52 67.45
C ASN A 10 -77.34 31.55 68.96
N GLN A 11 -76.49 32.48 69.40
CA GLN A 11 -76.46 32.93 70.80
C GLN A 11 -76.45 34.45 70.88
N ARG A 12 -77.54 34.96 71.43
CA ARG A 12 -77.79 36.34 71.80
C ARG A 12 -76.68 36.84 72.73
N VAL A 13 -75.98 37.88 72.33
CA VAL A 13 -75.07 38.61 73.22
C VAL A 13 -75.88 39.70 73.93
N PRO A 14 -75.90 39.72 75.28
CA PRO A 14 -76.66 40.69 76.05
C PRO A 14 -76.06 42.10 75.96
N SER A 15 -76.94 43.08 75.86
CA SER A 15 -76.67 44.52 76.03
C SER A 15 -75.99 44.77 77.38
N ARG A 16 -74.71 45.16 77.35
CA ARG A 16 -73.99 45.60 78.55
C ARG A 16 -74.09 47.12 78.70
N SER A 17 -74.66 47.47 79.84
CA SER A 17 -74.76 48.77 80.48
C SER A 17 -73.48 49.59 80.39
N TRP A 18 -73.65 50.87 80.09
CA TRP A 18 -72.65 51.92 80.24
C TRP A 18 -72.30 52.06 81.72
N CYS A 19 -71.24 51.37 82.14
CA CYS A 19 -70.62 51.57 83.43
C CYS A 19 -69.75 52.83 83.39
N THR A 20 -70.02 53.71 84.35
CA THR A 20 -69.19 54.83 84.76
C THR A 20 -67.75 54.39 84.98
N LEU A 21 -66.88 54.74 84.03
CA LEU A 21 -65.43 54.50 84.06
C LEU A 21 -64.81 55.19 85.28
N SER A 22 -64.50 54.39 86.30
CA SER A 22 -63.60 54.79 87.37
C SER A 22 -62.17 54.81 86.82
N CYS A 23 -61.38 55.83 87.19
CA CYS A 23 -60.03 56.09 86.66
C CYS A 23 -59.09 54.86 86.72
N ASN A 24 -59.37 53.92 87.64
CA ASN A 24 -58.60 52.68 87.81
C ASN A 24 -58.83 51.63 86.69
N ASP A 25 -60.00 51.63 86.03
CA ASP A 25 -60.28 50.72 84.91
C ASP A 25 -59.63 51.20 83.61
N GLY A 26 -59.44 52.51 83.45
CA GLY A 26 -58.67 53.08 82.35
C GLY A 26 -57.21 52.63 82.36
N ILE A 27 -56.61 52.47 83.54
CA ILE A 27 -55.24 51.95 83.70
C ILE A 27 -55.16 50.46 83.32
N LYS A 28 -56.15 49.66 83.70
CA LYS A 28 -56.21 48.24 83.29
C LYS A 28 -56.37 48.10 81.79
N LEU A 29 -57.21 48.94 81.16
CA LEU A 29 -57.41 48.95 79.71
C LEU A 29 -56.16 49.41 78.97
N ALA A 30 -55.45 50.42 79.50
CA ALA A 30 -54.15 50.84 78.98
C ALA A 30 -53.12 49.70 79.04
N SER A 31 -53.01 48.98 80.17
CA SER A 31 -52.10 47.81 80.28
C SER A 31 -52.47 46.67 79.33
N ALA A 32 -53.76 46.46 79.09
CA ALA A 32 -54.27 45.44 78.16
C ALA A 32 -53.98 45.78 76.69
N LEU A 33 -53.84 47.08 76.35
CA LEU A 33 -53.50 47.55 74.99
C LEU A 33 -51.99 47.67 74.76
N ILE A 34 -51.18 47.88 75.81
CA ILE A 34 -49.72 48.03 75.68
C ILE A 34 -49.08 46.74 75.16
N LEU A 35 -49.48 45.57 75.68
CA LEU A 35 -48.94 44.27 75.26
C LEU A 35 -49.11 43.99 73.75
N PRO A 36 -50.33 44.07 73.16
CA PRO A 36 -50.51 43.85 71.73
C PRO A 36 -49.83 44.91 70.86
N LEU A 37 -49.70 46.15 71.33
CA LEU A 37 -49.02 47.22 70.60
C LEU A 37 -47.50 47.00 70.56
N LEU A 38 -46.89 46.58 71.67
CA LEU A 38 -45.48 46.17 71.71
C LEU A 38 -45.21 44.96 70.81
N LEU A 39 -46.11 43.97 70.82
CA LEU A 39 -46.00 42.79 69.96
C LEU A 39 -46.10 43.19 68.48
N ALA A 40 -47.04 44.07 68.12
CA ALA A 40 -47.17 44.57 66.75
C ALA A 40 -45.92 45.32 66.28
N ILE A 41 -45.36 46.22 67.10
CA ILE A 41 -44.11 46.93 66.78
C ILE A 41 -42.97 45.93 66.59
N PHE A 42 -42.82 44.96 67.49
CA PHE A 42 -41.79 43.93 67.40
C PHE A 42 -41.92 43.07 66.13
N THR A 43 -43.14 42.68 65.77
CA THR A 43 -43.41 41.97 64.51
C THR A 43 -43.01 42.81 63.31
N VAL A 44 -43.32 44.11 63.29
CA VAL A 44 -42.94 45.01 62.19
C VAL A 44 -41.42 45.11 62.08
N VAL A 45 -40.70 45.28 63.19
CA VAL A 45 -39.23 45.36 63.20
C VAL A 45 -38.60 44.07 62.65
N ILE A 46 -39.04 42.90 63.15
CA ILE A 46 -38.57 41.60 62.63
C ILE A 46 -38.86 41.47 61.13
N THR A 47 -40.04 41.89 60.69
CA THR A 47 -40.42 41.80 59.27
C THR A 47 -39.49 42.65 58.40
N PHE A 48 -39.06 43.82 58.87
CA PHE A 48 -38.10 44.66 58.15
C PHE A 48 -36.69 44.04 58.12
N GLU A 49 -36.22 43.45 59.23
CA GLU A 49 -34.92 42.77 59.26
C GLU A 49 -34.91 41.53 58.35
N GLN A 50 -35.94 40.68 58.44
CA GLN A 50 -36.09 39.51 57.58
C GLN A 50 -36.14 39.89 56.09
N LYS A 51 -36.83 41.00 55.77
CA LYS A 51 -36.87 41.49 54.40
C LYS A 51 -35.49 41.94 53.92
N LYS A 52 -34.75 42.66 54.75
CA LYS A 52 -33.40 43.13 54.42
C LYS A 52 -32.43 41.97 54.18
N ASP A 53 -32.47 40.95 55.03
CA ASP A 53 -31.63 39.76 54.88
C ASP A 53 -32.02 38.94 53.65
N ALA A 54 -33.31 38.79 53.37
CA ALA A 54 -33.80 38.13 52.16
C ALA A 54 -33.38 38.86 50.88
N ASP A 55 -33.43 40.20 50.87
CA ASP A 55 -33.00 40.98 49.71
C ASP A 55 -31.48 40.90 49.50
N ARG A 56 -30.69 40.84 50.59
CA ARG A 56 -29.24 40.63 50.52
C ARG A 56 -28.89 39.24 49.97
N GLN A 57 -29.53 38.19 50.47
CA GLN A 57 -29.32 36.82 49.97
C GLN A 57 -29.68 36.72 48.48
N ARG A 58 -30.82 37.30 48.07
CA ARG A 58 -31.21 37.33 46.66
C ARG A 58 -30.20 38.08 45.78
N PHE A 59 -29.54 39.11 46.32
CA PHE A 59 -28.50 39.83 45.60
C PHE A 59 -27.26 38.96 45.45
N GLU A 60 -26.77 38.35 46.53
CA GLU A 60 -25.62 37.45 46.52
C GLU A 60 -25.87 36.23 45.61
N ASP A 61 -27.06 35.62 45.67
CA ASP A 61 -27.48 34.52 44.79
C ASP A 61 -27.48 34.93 43.31
N ARG A 62 -27.91 36.16 43.01
CA ARG A 62 -27.91 36.69 41.64
C ARG A 62 -26.50 36.93 41.12
N GLU A 63 -25.59 37.42 41.96
CA GLU A 63 -24.19 37.61 41.58
C GLU A 63 -23.50 36.28 41.36
N LEU A 64 -23.68 35.32 42.27
CA LEU A 64 -23.13 33.97 42.13
C LEU A 64 -23.65 33.28 40.87
N ALA A 65 -24.95 33.39 40.58
CA ALA A 65 -25.53 32.82 39.37
C ALA A 65 -25.01 33.49 38.08
N ARG A 66 -24.65 34.78 38.12
CA ARG A 66 -24.03 35.46 36.97
C ARG A 66 -22.60 34.98 36.76
N GLU A 67 -21.83 34.86 37.83
CA GLU A 67 -20.46 34.37 37.78
C GLU A 67 -20.40 32.94 37.24
N GLN A 68 -21.25 32.05 37.74
CA GLN A 68 -21.35 30.67 37.24
C GLN A 68 -21.68 30.63 35.75
N ARG A 69 -22.67 31.40 35.27
CA ARG A 69 -22.98 31.48 33.84
C ARG A 69 -21.82 31.98 33.00
N GLN A 70 -21.03 32.91 33.53
CA GLN A 70 -19.87 33.45 32.83
C GLN A 70 -18.72 32.42 32.80
N GLN A 71 -18.51 31.69 33.89
CA GLN A 71 -17.58 30.56 33.93
C GLN A 71 -18.00 29.47 32.94
N ASP A 72 -19.28 29.09 32.92
CA ASP A 72 -19.84 28.11 31.97
C ASP A 72 -19.67 28.56 30.51
N LEU A 73 -19.93 29.85 30.24
CA LEU A 73 -19.72 30.41 28.91
C LEU A 73 -18.24 30.32 28.50
N ASN A 74 -17.33 30.73 29.39
CA ASN A 74 -15.90 30.66 29.12
C ASN A 74 -15.42 29.23 28.92
N MET A 75 -15.88 28.28 29.74
CA MET A 75 -15.59 26.85 29.57
C MET A 75 -16.10 26.35 28.22
N SER A 76 -17.31 26.76 27.79
CA SER A 76 -17.88 26.36 26.51
C SER A 76 -17.10 26.92 25.30
N ILE A 77 -16.56 28.14 25.42
CA ILE A 77 -15.74 28.77 24.39
C ILE A 77 -14.41 28.03 24.27
N MET A 78 -13.72 27.81 25.39
CA MET A 78 -12.46 27.08 25.41
C MET A 78 -12.61 25.66 24.86
N ALA A 79 -13.67 24.94 25.23
CA ALA A 79 -13.94 23.60 24.70
C ALA A 79 -14.13 23.61 23.17
N ARG A 80 -14.90 24.57 22.65
CA ARG A 80 -15.09 24.72 21.20
C ARG A 80 -13.81 25.08 20.46
N GLU A 81 -12.94 25.88 21.08
CA GLU A 81 -11.63 26.22 20.50
C GLU A 81 -10.71 25.00 20.45
N GLN A 82 -10.66 24.23 21.55
CA GLN A 82 -9.92 22.97 21.61
C GLN A 82 -10.44 21.97 20.57
N ASP A 83 -11.75 21.79 20.45
CA ASP A 83 -12.36 20.91 19.44
C ASP A 83 -11.99 21.33 18.01
N ARG A 84 -11.96 22.65 17.75
CA ARG A 84 -11.55 23.17 16.45
C ARG A 84 -10.08 22.90 16.17
N GLU A 85 -9.23 23.01 17.18
CA GLU A 85 -7.80 22.73 17.05
C GLU A 85 -7.55 21.24 16.78
N ILE A 86 -8.19 20.35 17.55
CA ILE A 86 -8.14 18.90 17.33
C ILE A 86 -8.62 18.56 15.92
N ALA A 87 -9.73 19.15 15.46
CA ALA A 87 -10.24 18.92 14.11
C ALA A 87 -9.30 19.43 13.01
N ARG A 88 -8.54 20.50 13.26
CA ARG A 88 -7.52 21.00 12.32
C ARG A 88 -6.34 20.04 12.24
N GLN A 89 -5.81 19.62 13.39
CA GLN A 89 -4.70 18.68 13.47
C GLN A 89 -5.05 17.34 12.82
N GLN A 90 -6.26 16.82 13.04
CA GLN A 90 -6.73 15.60 12.38
C GLN A 90 -6.74 15.73 10.86
N ARG A 91 -7.28 16.84 10.32
CA ARG A 91 -7.28 17.08 8.87
C ARG A 91 -5.89 17.20 8.27
N GLU A 92 -4.95 17.76 9.02
CA GLU A 92 -3.56 17.88 8.60
C GLU A 92 -2.87 16.52 8.57
N ASN A 93 -3.01 15.73 9.64
CA ASN A 93 -2.53 14.36 9.72
C ASN A 93 -3.11 13.49 8.59
N ASP A 94 -4.42 13.58 8.34
CA ASP A 94 -5.07 12.82 7.25
C ASP A 94 -4.51 13.21 5.87
N ARG A 95 -4.20 14.50 5.66
CA ARG A 95 -3.57 14.96 4.42
C ARG A 95 -2.15 14.43 4.28
N GLU A 96 -1.37 14.45 5.34
CA GLU A 96 0.00 13.92 5.34
C GLU A 96 0.01 12.41 5.05
N ILE A 97 -0.88 11.65 5.70
CA ILE A 97 -1.04 10.20 5.46
C ILE A 97 -1.43 9.96 4.00
N ALA A 98 -2.40 10.71 3.47
CA ALA A 98 -2.83 10.55 2.08
C ALA A 98 -1.70 10.90 1.08
N GLN A 99 -0.88 11.91 1.37
CA GLN A 99 0.28 12.25 0.54
C GLN A 99 1.38 11.18 0.61
N ALA A 100 1.67 10.67 1.80
CA ALA A 100 2.64 9.60 1.98
C ALA A 100 2.22 8.31 1.25
N GLN A 101 0.92 7.97 1.30
CA GLN A 101 0.37 6.84 0.55
C GLN A 101 0.56 7.02 -0.96
N ARG A 102 0.21 8.19 -1.52
CA ARG A 102 0.42 8.46 -2.95
C ARG A 102 1.88 8.32 -3.36
N LYS A 103 2.80 8.88 -2.57
CA LYS A 103 4.25 8.76 -2.83
C LYS A 103 4.73 7.31 -2.80
N ASN A 104 4.23 6.51 -1.85
CA ASN A 104 4.56 5.08 -1.78
C ASN A 104 3.97 4.30 -2.97
N ASP A 105 2.75 4.62 -3.39
CA ASP A 105 2.12 3.99 -4.55
C ASP A 105 2.87 4.33 -5.86
N ASP A 106 3.30 5.59 -6.00
CA ASP A 106 4.13 6.03 -7.14
C ASP A 106 5.48 5.30 -7.14
N LEU A 107 6.18 5.25 -6.00
CA LEU A 107 7.44 4.53 -5.86
C LEU A 107 7.30 3.05 -6.19
N LYS A 108 6.22 2.42 -5.73
CA LYS A 108 5.93 1.03 -6.02
C LYS A 108 5.68 0.80 -7.51
N ARG A 109 4.96 1.70 -8.16
CA ARG A 109 4.73 1.63 -9.62
C ARG A 109 6.04 1.73 -10.40
N ASP A 110 6.95 2.60 -9.98
CA ASP A 110 8.27 2.74 -10.61
C ASP A 110 9.10 1.46 -10.44
N GLN A 111 9.08 0.86 -9.25
CA GLN A 111 9.74 -0.42 -9.00
C GLN A 111 9.15 -1.56 -9.84
N ASP A 112 7.82 -1.63 -9.95
CA ASP A 112 7.15 -2.64 -10.78
C ASP A 112 7.52 -2.48 -12.27
N TYR A 113 7.67 -1.25 -12.74
CA TYR A 113 8.11 -0.95 -14.11
C TYR A 113 9.56 -1.42 -14.35
N GLU A 114 10.47 -1.16 -13.41
CA GLU A 114 11.87 -1.60 -13.51
C GLU A 114 11.99 -3.13 -13.52
N LEU A 115 11.22 -3.82 -12.67
CA LEU A 115 11.17 -5.28 -12.65
C LEU A 115 10.62 -5.86 -13.96
N ALA A 116 9.58 -5.25 -14.52
CA ALA A 116 9.02 -5.65 -15.79
C ALA A 116 10.04 -5.47 -16.94
N GLU A 117 10.78 -4.37 -16.95
CA GLU A 117 11.79 -4.11 -17.99
C GLU A 117 12.97 -5.10 -17.89
N ASN A 118 13.48 -5.35 -16.68
CA ASN A 118 14.53 -6.34 -16.45
C ASN A 118 14.09 -7.75 -16.89
N ALA A 119 12.84 -8.13 -16.64
CA ALA A 119 12.28 -9.40 -17.10
C ALA A 119 12.22 -9.48 -18.63
N ARG A 120 11.87 -8.39 -19.32
CA ARG A 120 11.90 -8.33 -20.78
C ARG A 120 13.30 -8.49 -21.33
N ILE A 121 14.28 -7.77 -20.80
CA ILE A 121 15.68 -7.85 -21.23
C ILE A 121 16.21 -9.28 -21.07
N SER A 122 16.00 -9.89 -19.90
CA SER A 122 16.40 -11.28 -19.62
C SER A 122 15.77 -12.28 -20.60
N THR A 123 14.48 -12.11 -20.91
CA THR A 123 13.77 -12.96 -21.87
C THR A 123 14.36 -12.82 -23.29
N ASP A 124 14.70 -11.59 -23.70
CA ASP A 124 15.28 -11.34 -25.02
C ASP A 124 16.72 -11.87 -25.13
N GLU A 125 17.51 -11.79 -24.05
CA GLU A 125 18.84 -12.40 -23.97
C GLU A 125 18.76 -13.93 -24.05
N GLN A 126 17.85 -14.55 -23.30
CA GLN A 126 17.60 -15.99 -23.37
C GLN A 126 17.21 -16.42 -24.78
N ARG A 127 16.28 -15.71 -25.44
CA ARG A 127 15.88 -16.01 -26.82
C ARG A 127 17.07 -15.94 -27.79
N LYS A 128 17.92 -14.92 -27.67
CA LYS A 128 19.13 -14.79 -28.51
C LYS A 128 20.09 -15.95 -28.27
N HIS A 129 20.29 -16.33 -27.01
CA HIS A 129 21.14 -17.45 -26.65
C HIS A 129 20.60 -18.77 -27.20
N GLU A 130 19.30 -19.04 -27.06
CA GLU A 130 18.65 -20.23 -27.61
C GLU A 130 18.76 -20.31 -29.13
N LEU A 131 18.53 -19.20 -29.85
CA LEU A 131 18.70 -19.14 -31.30
C LEU A 131 20.13 -19.45 -31.72
N HIS A 132 21.12 -18.92 -30.99
CA HIS A 132 22.53 -19.21 -31.24
C HIS A 132 22.85 -20.69 -31.00
N VAL A 133 22.42 -21.26 -29.87
CA VAL A 133 22.60 -22.68 -29.56
C VAL A 133 21.93 -23.58 -30.60
N GLN A 134 20.72 -23.23 -31.04
CA GLN A 134 20.00 -23.98 -32.07
C GLN A 134 20.72 -23.95 -33.41
N GLU A 135 21.27 -22.80 -33.82
CA GLU A 135 22.05 -22.68 -35.05
C GLU A 135 23.36 -23.49 -34.98
N GLU A 136 24.06 -23.43 -33.86
CA GLU A 136 25.28 -24.22 -33.64
C GLU A 136 25.00 -25.72 -33.65
N ASN A 137 23.90 -26.15 -33.01
CA ASN A 137 23.44 -27.53 -33.04
C ASN A 137 23.07 -27.97 -34.45
N ARG A 138 22.36 -27.13 -35.22
CA ARG A 138 21.99 -27.41 -36.61
C ARG A 138 23.24 -27.68 -37.47
N ARG A 139 24.26 -26.82 -37.37
CA ARG A 139 25.53 -26.99 -38.08
C ARG A 139 26.29 -28.24 -37.64
N HIS A 140 26.29 -28.54 -36.35
CA HIS A 140 26.92 -29.75 -35.82
C HIS A 140 26.22 -31.01 -36.33
N THR A 141 24.88 -31.05 -36.30
CA THR A 141 24.10 -32.16 -36.86
C THR A 141 24.36 -32.33 -38.35
N GLN A 142 24.42 -31.25 -39.14
CA GLN A 142 24.75 -31.32 -40.56
C GLN A 142 26.11 -31.98 -40.83
N LEU A 143 27.15 -31.59 -40.08
CA LEU A 143 28.48 -32.21 -40.21
C LEU A 143 28.45 -33.69 -39.80
N ALA A 144 27.80 -34.02 -38.69
CA ALA A 144 27.70 -35.40 -38.21
C ALA A 144 26.97 -36.30 -39.20
N THR A 145 25.83 -35.84 -39.75
CA THR A 145 25.11 -36.54 -40.82
C THR A 145 26.01 -36.77 -42.03
N TYR A 146 26.74 -35.75 -42.47
CA TYR A 146 27.69 -35.90 -43.57
C TYR A 146 28.78 -36.92 -43.29
N ILE A 147 29.39 -36.90 -42.10
CA ILE A 147 30.45 -37.85 -41.72
C ILE A 147 29.90 -39.28 -41.77
N ASN A 148 28.68 -39.50 -41.28
CA ASN A 148 28.03 -40.81 -41.35
C ASN A 148 27.79 -41.25 -42.80
N GLU A 149 27.23 -40.38 -43.64
CA GLU A 149 26.98 -40.69 -45.05
C GLU A 149 28.27 -41.02 -45.81
N ILE A 150 29.34 -40.25 -45.60
CA ILE A 150 30.64 -40.54 -46.24
C ILE A 150 31.27 -41.81 -45.66
N GLY A 151 31.10 -42.06 -44.36
CA GLY A 151 31.54 -43.29 -43.71
C GLY A 151 30.88 -44.54 -44.30
N GLU A 152 29.58 -44.46 -44.61
CA GLU A 152 28.85 -45.52 -45.31
C GLU A 152 29.38 -45.72 -46.73
N LEU A 153 29.56 -44.64 -47.51
CA LEU A 153 30.15 -44.73 -48.85
C LEU A 153 31.57 -45.32 -48.84
N LEU A 154 32.39 -44.96 -47.86
CA LEU A 154 33.71 -45.56 -47.67
C LEU A 154 33.60 -47.05 -47.40
N LYS A 155 32.70 -47.47 -46.51
CA LYS A 155 32.49 -48.88 -46.18
C LYS A 155 32.03 -49.69 -47.39
N GLU A 156 31.12 -49.16 -48.19
CA GLU A 156 30.60 -49.80 -49.39
C GLU A 156 31.63 -49.88 -50.52
N ASN A 157 32.59 -48.95 -50.57
CA ASN A 157 33.58 -48.86 -51.63
C ASN A 157 35.02 -49.23 -51.18
N ASN A 158 35.14 -50.21 -50.27
CA ASN A 158 36.42 -50.77 -49.80
C ASN A 158 37.40 -49.73 -49.25
N GLY A 159 36.88 -48.70 -48.56
CA GLY A 159 37.68 -47.67 -47.90
C GLY A 159 38.18 -46.54 -48.82
N SER A 160 37.71 -46.46 -50.07
CA SER A 160 38.09 -45.37 -50.98
C SER A 160 36.88 -44.76 -51.65
N LEU A 161 36.77 -43.43 -51.67
CA LEU A 161 35.69 -42.72 -52.38
C LEU A 161 35.97 -42.60 -53.88
N THR A 162 37.20 -42.86 -54.33
CA THR A 162 37.65 -42.54 -55.69
C THR A 162 37.87 -43.75 -56.58
N LEU A 163 37.74 -44.98 -56.05
CA LEU A 163 37.82 -46.21 -56.85
C LEU A 163 36.70 -46.33 -57.89
N ASN A 164 35.50 -45.84 -57.56
CA ASN A 164 34.34 -45.88 -58.45
C ASN A 164 33.99 -44.44 -58.87
N PRO A 165 33.96 -44.12 -60.17
CA PRO A 165 33.74 -42.74 -60.64
C PRO A 165 32.38 -42.18 -60.22
N THR A 166 31.34 -43.01 -60.12
CA THR A 166 30.01 -42.59 -59.68
C THR A 166 30.01 -42.23 -58.20
N ILE A 167 30.65 -43.05 -57.36
CA ILE A 167 30.78 -42.78 -55.92
C ILE A 167 31.64 -41.54 -55.69
N ALA A 168 32.72 -41.37 -56.45
CA ALA A 168 33.57 -40.18 -56.40
C ALA A 168 32.78 -38.90 -56.70
N ALA A 169 31.94 -38.92 -57.73
CA ALA A 169 31.11 -37.77 -58.08
C ALA A 169 30.10 -37.43 -56.98
N ILE A 170 29.45 -38.43 -56.37
CA ILE A 170 28.50 -38.25 -55.26
C ILE A 170 29.21 -37.71 -54.02
N ALA A 171 30.33 -38.32 -53.64
CA ALA A 171 31.14 -37.90 -52.51
C ALA A 171 31.60 -36.46 -52.68
N ARG A 172 32.17 -36.11 -53.85
CA ARG A 172 32.58 -34.75 -54.19
C ARG A 172 31.42 -33.76 -54.08
N ALA A 173 30.26 -34.08 -54.65
CA ALA A 173 29.10 -33.20 -54.58
C ALA A 173 28.64 -32.96 -53.13
N LYS A 174 28.58 -34.01 -52.30
CA LYS A 174 28.24 -33.90 -50.86
C LYS A 174 29.28 -33.10 -50.08
N THR A 175 30.57 -33.35 -50.30
CA THR A 175 31.66 -32.61 -49.64
C THR A 175 31.63 -31.13 -50.02
N LEU A 176 31.44 -30.80 -51.29
CA LEU A 176 31.34 -29.41 -51.75
C LEU A 176 30.11 -28.70 -51.17
N HIS A 177 28.99 -29.40 -51.05
CA HIS A 177 27.78 -28.85 -50.43
C HIS A 177 28.03 -28.49 -48.96
N ILE A 178 28.58 -29.43 -48.20
CA ILE A 178 28.83 -29.25 -46.76
C ILE A 178 29.93 -28.23 -46.50
N ALA A 179 31.01 -28.23 -47.30
CA ALA A 179 32.09 -27.25 -47.17
C ALA A 179 31.63 -25.79 -47.34
N ARG A 180 30.49 -25.56 -48.01
CA ARG A 180 29.91 -24.21 -48.16
C ARG A 180 28.98 -23.80 -47.01
N SER A 181 28.47 -24.75 -46.24
CA SER A 181 27.46 -24.51 -45.21
C SER A 181 28.01 -24.50 -43.78
N ILE A 182 29.23 -24.99 -43.56
CA ILE A 182 29.87 -25.08 -42.24
C ILE A 182 30.90 -23.95 -42.03
N ASP A 183 31.19 -23.62 -40.78
CA ASP A 183 32.18 -22.62 -40.40
C ASP A 183 33.61 -23.18 -40.43
N SER A 184 34.60 -22.32 -40.15
CA SER A 184 36.03 -22.67 -40.26
C SER A 184 36.44 -23.79 -39.31
N ALA A 185 35.97 -23.78 -38.06
CA ALA A 185 36.30 -24.81 -37.06
C ALA A 185 35.81 -26.20 -37.48
N ARG A 186 34.56 -26.28 -37.97
CA ARG A 186 33.98 -27.52 -38.50
C ARG A 186 34.60 -27.91 -39.85
N SER A 187 35.02 -26.95 -40.66
CA SER A 187 35.78 -27.21 -41.90
C SER A 187 37.12 -27.87 -41.62
N THR A 188 37.82 -27.46 -40.56
CA THR A 188 39.03 -28.14 -40.08
C THR A 188 38.71 -29.60 -39.73
N GLN A 189 37.63 -29.87 -38.97
CA GLN A 189 37.21 -31.25 -38.64
C GLN A 189 36.89 -32.08 -39.89
N LEU A 190 36.20 -31.50 -40.86
CA LEU A 190 35.90 -32.12 -42.15
C LEU A 190 37.18 -32.53 -42.90
N ILE A 191 38.16 -31.63 -42.98
CA ILE A 191 39.45 -31.88 -43.66
C ILE A 191 40.22 -32.98 -42.92
N HIS A 192 40.26 -32.94 -41.59
CA HIS A 192 40.88 -33.99 -40.79
C HIS A 192 40.25 -35.35 -41.05
N PHE A 193 38.93 -35.44 -41.03
CA PHE A 193 38.22 -36.68 -41.34
C PHE A 193 38.58 -37.23 -42.73
N LEU A 194 38.56 -36.39 -43.76
CA LEU A 194 38.90 -36.81 -45.13
C LEU A 194 40.38 -37.21 -45.27
N TYR A 195 41.27 -36.53 -44.55
CA TYR A 195 42.68 -36.87 -44.51
C TYR A 195 42.95 -38.20 -43.80
N ASP A 196 42.36 -38.40 -42.62
CA ASP A 196 42.49 -39.62 -41.82
C ASP A 196 41.90 -40.83 -42.55
N ALA A 197 40.83 -40.62 -43.31
CA ALA A 197 40.27 -41.61 -44.22
C ALA A 197 41.14 -41.87 -45.47
N GLY A 198 42.27 -41.18 -45.64
CA GLY A 198 43.17 -41.35 -46.78
C GLY A 198 42.62 -40.80 -48.10
N GLN A 199 41.58 -39.97 -48.07
CA GLN A 199 40.94 -39.43 -49.28
C GLN A 199 41.64 -38.19 -49.83
N LEU A 200 42.50 -37.55 -49.03
CA LEU A 200 43.27 -36.36 -49.42
C LEU A 200 44.77 -36.62 -49.58
N THR A 201 45.26 -37.82 -49.27
CA THR A 201 46.68 -38.17 -49.38
C THR A 201 47.08 -38.44 -50.84
N ARG A 202 48.39 -38.36 -51.17
CA ARG A 202 48.97 -38.56 -52.53
C ARG A 202 48.84 -40.01 -53.09
N GLY A 203 47.79 -40.73 -52.71
CA GLY A 203 47.46 -42.05 -53.26
C GLY A 203 46.98 -42.00 -54.71
N LYS A 204 46.53 -43.15 -55.23
CA LYS A 204 46.27 -43.33 -56.67
C LYS A 204 45.15 -42.47 -57.26
N ASN A 205 44.28 -41.85 -56.45
CA ASN A 205 43.27 -40.86 -56.88
C ASN A 205 42.75 -40.09 -55.65
N PRO A 206 43.27 -38.89 -55.31
CA PRO A 206 42.70 -38.09 -54.23
C PRO A 206 41.31 -37.54 -54.61
N LEU A 207 40.45 -37.33 -53.62
CA LEU A 207 39.15 -36.69 -53.84
C LEU A 207 39.38 -35.24 -54.28
N ASP A 208 38.91 -34.89 -55.48
CA ASP A 208 39.03 -33.52 -55.99
C ASP A 208 38.12 -32.57 -55.21
N LEU A 209 38.74 -31.70 -54.41
CA LEU A 209 38.05 -30.64 -53.67
C LEU A 209 38.10 -29.28 -54.38
N ALA A 210 38.46 -29.23 -55.67
CA ALA A 210 38.43 -27.98 -56.42
C ALA A 210 37.03 -27.35 -56.36
N GLY A 211 36.97 -26.09 -55.92
CA GLY A 211 35.73 -25.35 -55.72
C GLY A 211 35.11 -25.48 -54.31
N ALA A 212 35.75 -26.23 -53.41
CA ALA A 212 35.47 -26.16 -51.98
C ALA A 212 36.00 -24.82 -51.44
N TYR A 213 35.19 -24.15 -50.63
CA TYR A 213 35.51 -22.82 -50.11
C TYR A 213 35.89 -22.93 -48.64
N PHE A 214 37.16 -23.26 -48.36
CA PHE A 214 37.68 -23.41 -47.01
C PHE A 214 38.21 -22.08 -46.49
N HIS A 215 37.32 -21.24 -45.94
CA HIS A 215 37.70 -19.94 -45.38
C HIS A 215 38.24 -20.06 -43.96
N ASN A 216 39.39 -19.42 -43.71
CA ASN A 216 40.01 -19.35 -42.39
C ASN A 216 40.22 -20.70 -41.70
N VAL A 217 40.45 -21.76 -42.49
CA VAL A 217 40.78 -23.07 -41.93
C VAL A 217 42.18 -22.99 -41.37
N ASP A 218 42.26 -23.08 -40.04
CA ASP A 218 43.52 -23.22 -39.36
C ASP A 218 43.96 -24.69 -39.43
N LEU A 219 45.03 -24.94 -40.19
CA LEU A 219 45.69 -26.24 -40.30
C LEU A 219 46.97 -26.30 -39.45
N SER A 220 47.30 -25.25 -38.69
CA SER A 220 48.53 -25.20 -37.88
C SER A 220 48.58 -26.27 -36.81
N THR A 221 47.42 -26.66 -36.28
CA THR A 221 47.28 -27.74 -35.29
C THR A 221 47.23 -29.12 -35.93
N SER A 222 47.21 -29.22 -37.25
CA SER A 222 47.08 -30.48 -37.96
C SER A 222 48.46 -31.12 -38.23
N PRO A 223 48.61 -32.45 -38.06
CA PRO A 223 49.83 -33.16 -38.46
C PRO A 223 50.13 -33.04 -39.97
N LEU A 224 49.19 -32.51 -40.76
CA LEU A 224 49.38 -32.08 -42.15
C LEU A 224 50.56 -31.12 -42.36
N HIS A 225 50.93 -30.32 -41.36
CA HIS A 225 52.10 -29.43 -41.43
C HIS A 225 53.41 -30.21 -41.70
N ARG A 226 53.49 -31.51 -41.37
CA ARG A 226 54.73 -32.29 -41.59
C ARG A 226 54.89 -32.85 -43.01
N ILE A 227 53.93 -32.61 -43.91
CA ILE A 227 53.87 -33.25 -45.23
C ILE A 227 53.96 -32.23 -46.39
N SER A 228 53.99 -30.93 -46.08
CA SER A 228 54.27 -29.88 -47.08
C SER A 228 55.75 -29.83 -47.46
#